data_AF-A0A4Y2IIQ6-F1
#
_entry.id   AF-A0A4Y2IIQ6-F1
#
_cell.length_a   1.000
_cell.length_b   1.000
_cell.length_c   1.000
_cell.angle_alpha   90.00
_cell.angle_beta   90.00
_cell.angle_gamma   90.00
#
_symmetry.space_group_name_H-M   'P 1'
#
loop_
_entity.id
_entity.type
_entity.pdbx_description
1 polymer ?
#
loop_
_entity_poly.entity_id
_entity_poly.type
_entity_poly.pdbx_seq_one_letter_code
_entity_poly.pdbx_strand_id
1 'polypeptide(L)'
;MFYKDTAGEFDNTDVTATGKNLGLKQRYERVKGGKIFDMCGILHIDLGTQPRLLISGTTIRVRLLKAKDNFTLLATSGSFSLQIKNISLFIRKCDVSSSIVVGHEKAL
;
A
#
# COMPACT_ATOMS: atom_id res chain seq x y z
N MET A 1 5.58 -7.06 4.32
CA MET A 1 4.96 -8.27 3.74
C MET A 1 5.40 -8.45 2.28
N PHE A 2 6.69 -8.60 2.02
CA PHE A 2 7.19 -8.87 0.68
C PHE A 2 8.17 -10.04 0.74
N TYR A 3 7.79 -11.13 0.10
CA TYR A 3 8.62 -12.31 -0.11
C TYR A 3 8.49 -12.65 -1.58
N LYS A 4 9.62 -12.87 -2.24
CA LYS A 4 9.64 -13.11 -3.68
C LYS A 4 9.00 -14.47 -3.96
N ASP A 5 8.01 -14.49 -4.84
CA ASP A 5 7.37 -15.72 -5.27
C ASP A 5 8.31 -16.56 -6.15
N THR A 6 8.11 -17.88 -6.13
CA THR A 6 8.89 -18.80 -6.95
C THR A 6 8.50 -18.62 -8.42
N ALA A 7 9.48 -18.47 -9.31
CA ALA A 7 9.23 -18.28 -10.73
C ALA A 7 8.44 -19.46 -11.32
N GLY A 8 7.40 -19.17 -12.10
CA GLY A 8 6.50 -20.18 -12.68
C GLY A 8 5.45 -20.75 -11.73
N GLU A 9 5.44 -20.35 -10.45
CA GLU A 9 4.54 -20.90 -9.43
C GLU A 9 3.60 -19.84 -8.84
N PHE A 10 3.45 -18.68 -9.49
CA PHE A 10 2.68 -17.56 -8.96
C PHE A 10 1.21 -17.92 -8.70
N ASP A 11 0.60 -18.68 -9.61
CA ASP A 11 -0.81 -19.09 -9.52
C ASP A 11 -1.05 -20.21 -8.50
N ASN A 12 0.01 -20.77 -7.92
CA ASN A 12 -0.13 -21.80 -6.91
C ASN A 12 -0.52 -21.18 -5.56
N THR A 13 -1.76 -21.41 -5.14
CA THR A 13 -2.33 -20.94 -3.88
C THR A 13 -2.21 -21.95 -2.73
N ASP A 14 -1.68 -23.15 -2.99
CA ASP A 14 -1.53 -24.21 -1.99
C ASP A 14 -0.27 -23.98 -1.14
N VAL A 15 -0.47 -23.53 0.10
CA VAL A 15 0.59 -23.28 1.07
C VAL A 15 1.23 -24.56 1.63
N THR A 16 0.61 -25.72 1.42
CA THR A 16 1.09 -27.03 1.85
C THR A 16 1.94 -27.73 0.79
N ALA A 17 1.83 -27.31 -0.48
CA ALA A 17 2.58 -27.87 -1.59
C ALA A 17 4.10 -27.71 -1.38
N THR A 18 4.84 -28.82 -1.56
CA THR A 18 6.28 -28.86 -1.33
C THR A 18 7.04 -28.21 -2.49
N GLY A 19 7.92 -27.25 -2.20
CA GLY A 19 8.76 -26.58 -3.19
C GLY A 19 8.04 -25.57 -4.10
N LYS A 20 6.75 -25.32 -3.85
CA LYS A 20 5.90 -24.43 -4.64
C LYS A 20 5.70 -23.11 -3.93
N ASN A 21 5.64 -22.02 -4.70
CA ASN A 21 5.45 -20.64 -4.28
C ASN A 21 5.96 -20.32 -2.85
N LEU A 22 7.28 -20.37 -2.66
CA LEU A 22 7.89 -20.23 -1.33
C LEU A 22 7.58 -18.86 -0.69
N GLY A 23 7.46 -17.81 -1.50
CA GLY A 23 7.07 -16.47 -1.07
C GLY A 23 5.67 -16.43 -0.47
N LEU A 24 4.69 -17.09 -1.10
CA LEU A 24 3.36 -17.27 -0.53
C LEU A 24 3.39 -18.02 0.81
N LYS A 25 4.13 -19.13 0.90
CA LYS A 25 4.24 -19.92 2.14
C LYS A 25 4.80 -19.08 3.29
N GLN A 26 5.83 -18.26 3.04
CA GLN A 26 6.40 -17.37 4.05
C GLN A 26 5.40 -16.29 4.51
N ARG A 27 4.63 -15.71 3.59
CA ARG A 27 3.54 -14.76 3.93
C ARG A 27 2.49 -15.43 4.80
N TYR A 28 2.02 -16.61 4.41
CA TYR A 28 1.03 -17.38 5.14
C TYR A 28 1.49 -17.68 6.58
N GLU A 29 2.70 -18.22 6.75
CA GLU A 29 3.27 -18.56 8.05
C GLU A 29 3.38 -17.36 8.99
N ARG A 30 3.61 -16.16 8.44
CA ARG A 30 3.70 -14.92 9.22
C ARG A 30 2.35 -14.50 9.83
N VAL A 31 1.24 -14.79 9.15
CA VAL A 31 -0.12 -14.31 9.51
C VAL A 31 -1.07 -15.40 9.98
N LYS A 32 -0.73 -16.68 9.79
CA LYS A 32 -1.58 -17.80 10.19
C LYS A 32 -1.99 -17.70 11.66
N GLY A 33 -3.24 -18.04 11.94
CA GLY A 33 -3.84 -17.89 13.27
C GLY A 33 -4.25 -16.46 13.63
N GLY A 34 -4.40 -15.56 12.64
CA GLY A 34 -4.91 -14.20 12.88
C GLY A 34 -3.88 -13.25 13.50
N LYS A 35 -2.59 -13.52 13.28
CA LYS A 35 -1.51 -12.67 13.80
C LYS A 35 -1.58 -11.28 13.18
N ILE A 36 -1.39 -10.27 14.01
CA ILE A 36 -1.26 -8.88 13.57
C ILE A 36 0.14 -8.70 12.96
N PHE A 37 0.20 -7.92 11.89
CA PHE A 37 1.44 -7.52 11.26
C PHE A 37 1.33 -6.06 10.82
N ASP A 38 2.47 -5.37 10.81
CA ASP A 38 2.56 -4.00 10.33
C ASP A 38 3.16 -3.95 8.93
N MET A 39 2.70 -2.99 8.14
CA MET A 39 3.30 -2.65 6.86
C MET A 39 3.51 -1.15 6.78
N CYS A 40 4.62 -0.76 6.16
CA CYS A 40 4.90 0.61 5.77
C CYS A 40 5.34 0.58 4.30
N GLY A 41 4.84 1.53 3.52
CA GLY A 41 5.13 1.64 2.09
C GLY A 41 4.64 2.97 1.55
N ILE A 42 5.12 3.31 0.36
CA ILE A 42 4.65 4.50 -0.35
C ILE A 42 3.26 4.24 -0.93
N LEU A 43 2.40 5.25 -0.90
CA LEU A 43 1.14 5.21 -1.62
C LEU A 43 1.41 5.56 -3.08
N HIS A 44 1.33 4.55 -3.95
CA HIS A 44 1.48 4.72 -5.39
C HIS A 44 0.25 5.40 -6.00
N ILE A 45 0.22 6.73 -5.92
CA ILE A 45 -0.79 7.59 -6.55
C ILE A 45 -0.09 8.62 -7.42
N ASP A 46 -0.73 9.01 -8.52
CA ASP A 46 -0.18 9.98 -9.48
C ASP A 46 0.16 11.32 -8.79
N LEU A 47 -0.69 11.75 -7.86
CA LEU A 47 -0.49 12.98 -7.09
C LEU A 47 0.78 12.96 -6.21
N GLY A 48 1.18 11.78 -5.74
CA GLY A 48 2.36 11.58 -4.90
C GLY A 48 3.65 11.34 -5.70
N THR A 49 3.54 11.12 -7.00
CA THR A 49 4.66 10.80 -7.89
C THR A 49 4.94 11.88 -8.94
N GLN A 50 4.11 12.93 -9.00
CA GLN A 50 4.39 14.08 -9.86
C GLN A 50 5.63 14.87 -9.41
N PRO A 51 6.39 15.48 -10.35
CA PRO A 51 7.58 16.26 -10.03
C PRO A 51 7.27 17.67 -9.46
N ARG A 52 6.00 18.02 -9.26
CA ARG A 52 5.56 19.36 -8.85
C ARG A 52 5.01 19.35 -7.43
N LEU A 53 5.28 20.43 -6.71
CA LEU A 53 4.71 20.67 -5.39
C LEU A 53 3.23 21.05 -5.52
N LEU A 54 2.47 20.66 -4.51
CA LEU A 54 1.07 21.08 -4.38
C LEU A 54 1.03 22.56 -3.98
N ILE A 55 0.14 23.31 -4.62
CA ILE A 55 0.01 24.75 -4.40
C ILE A 55 -0.54 25.00 -2.98
N SER A 56 0.06 25.96 -2.28
CA SER A 56 -0.41 26.39 -0.95
C SER A 56 -1.87 26.84 -1.01
N GLY A 57 -2.66 26.52 0.02
CA GLY A 57 -4.09 26.83 0.07
C GLY A 57 -5.01 25.82 -0.65
N THR A 58 -4.45 24.83 -1.36
CA THR A 58 -5.26 23.76 -1.96
C THR A 58 -5.69 22.74 -0.91
N THR A 59 -7.00 22.57 -0.71
CA THR A 59 -7.53 21.52 0.16
C THR A 59 -7.53 20.18 -0.57
N ILE A 60 -6.84 19.19 -0.03
CA ILE A 60 -6.79 17.82 -0.59
C ILE A 60 -7.52 16.87 0.35
N ARG A 61 -8.49 16.14 -0.18
CA ARG A 61 -9.20 15.09 0.56
C ARG A 61 -8.79 13.72 0.03
N VAL A 62 -8.05 12.97 0.85
CA VAL A 62 -7.67 11.58 0.53
C VAL A 62 -8.65 10.63 1.20
N ARG A 63 -9.24 9.71 0.44
CA ARG A 63 -10.07 8.61 0.95
C ARG A 63 -9.47 7.30 0.50
N LEU A 64 -9.02 6.49 1.46
CA LEU A 64 -8.54 5.14 1.20
C LEU A 64 -9.68 4.15 1.46
N LEU A 65 -10.02 3.36 0.45
CA LEU A 65 -11.07 2.34 0.54
C LEU A 65 -10.42 0.96 0.52
N LYS A 66 -10.80 0.11 1.48
CA LYS A 66 -10.35 -1.28 1.51
C LYS A 66 -11.04 -2.06 0.38
N ALA A 67 -10.26 -2.82 -0.39
CA ALA A 67 -10.83 -3.77 -1.35
C ALA A 67 -11.67 -4.85 -0.63
N LYS A 68 -12.59 -5.47 -1.36
CA LYS A 68 -13.37 -6.62 -0.85
C LYS A 68 -12.41 -7.77 -0.52
N ASP A 69 -12.76 -8.56 0.49
CA ASP A 69 -11.88 -9.61 1.03
C ASP A 69 -11.37 -10.57 -0.05
N ASN A 70 -12.25 -10.95 -1.00
CA ASN A 70 -11.92 -11.80 -2.16
C ASN A 70 -10.77 -11.29 -3.03
N PHE A 71 -10.44 -10.00 -2.98
CA PHE A 71 -9.36 -9.38 -3.75
C PHE A 71 -8.18 -8.92 -2.88
N THR A 72 -8.24 -9.15 -1.57
CA THR A 72 -7.20 -8.64 -0.64
C THR A 72 -6.08 -9.62 -0.36
N LEU A 73 -6.36 -10.93 -0.44
CA LEU A 73 -5.42 -11.98 -0.10
C LEU A 73 -5.44 -13.07 -1.17
N LEU A 74 -4.25 -13.56 -1.53
CA LEU A 74 -4.10 -14.73 -2.38
C LEU A 74 -4.26 -15.98 -1.51
N ALA A 75 -5.44 -16.60 -1.56
CA ALA A 75 -5.76 -17.79 -0.78
C ALA A 75 -6.74 -18.67 -1.55
N THR A 76 -6.63 -19.99 -1.35
CA THR A 76 -7.64 -20.95 -1.82
C THR A 76 -8.97 -20.66 -1.11
N SER A 77 -10.11 -20.93 -1.75
CA SER A 77 -11.46 -20.64 -1.23
C SER A 77 -11.62 -21.02 0.25
N GLY A 78 -11.94 -20.03 1.09
CA GLY A 78 -12.08 -20.19 2.54
C GLY A 78 -12.29 -18.85 3.26
N SER A 79 -12.59 -18.91 4.57
CA SER A 79 -12.92 -17.77 5.44
C SER A 79 -11.68 -16.94 5.84
N PHE A 80 -10.95 -16.39 4.86
CA PHE A 80 -9.88 -15.44 5.14
C PHE A 80 -10.47 -14.04 5.23
N SER A 81 -10.11 -13.29 6.27
CA SER A 81 -10.51 -11.89 6.42
C SER A 81 -9.29 -11.04 6.71
N LEU A 82 -9.23 -9.86 6.07
CA LEU A 82 -8.23 -8.85 6.35
C LEU A 82 -8.92 -7.68 7.06
N GLN A 83 -8.62 -7.54 8.35
CA GLN A 83 -9.08 -6.43 9.17
C GLN A 83 -7.97 -5.42 9.39
N ILE A 84 -8.25 -4.17 9.07
CA ILE A 84 -7.36 -3.05 9.34
C ILE A 84 -7.58 -2.63 10.79
N LYS A 85 -6.55 -2.72 11.63
CA LYS A 85 -6.61 -2.23 13.02
C LYS A 85 -6.32 -0.74 13.07
N ASN A 86 -5.13 -0.34 12.59
CA ASN A 86 -4.68 1.04 12.61
C ASN A 86 -4.12 1.43 11.23
N ILE A 87 -4.29 2.69 10.81
CA ILE A 87 -3.63 3.27 9.62
C ILE A 87 -3.08 4.63 10.00
N SER A 88 -1.89 4.94 9.50
CA SER A 88 -1.32 6.29 9.54
C SER A 88 -0.79 6.67 8.16
N LEU A 89 -1.00 7.91 7.75
CA LEU A 89 -0.49 8.47 6.51
C LEU A 89 0.53 9.56 6.83
N PHE A 90 1.76 9.39 6.38
CA PHE A 90 2.82 10.36 6.54
C PHE A 90 2.97 11.17 5.25
N ILE A 91 2.81 12.50 5.35
CA ILE A 91 2.95 13.42 4.23
C ILE A 91 4.18 14.29 4.49
N ARG A 92 5.08 14.37 3.52
CA ARG A 92 6.23 15.27 3.59
C ARG A 92 5.77 16.67 3.20
N LYS A 93 5.95 17.62 4.12
CA LYS A 93 5.83 19.06 3.83
C LYS A 93 7.19 19.59 3.38
N CYS A 94 7.20 20.46 2.38
CA CYS A 94 8.39 21.18 1.92
C CYS A 94 8.11 22.68 2.05
N ASP A 95 9.08 23.42 2.57
CA ASP A 95 9.01 24.88 2.63
C ASP A 95 9.59 25.45 1.32
N VAL A 96 8.84 26.35 0.70
CA VAL A 96 9.18 26.98 -0.58
C VAL A 96 9.55 28.44 -0.33
N SER A 97 10.51 28.98 -1.09
CA SER A 97 10.86 30.41 -1.04
C SER A 97 9.63 31.29 -1.22
N SER A 98 9.52 32.34 -0.40
CA SER A 98 8.41 33.30 -0.45
C SER A 98 8.23 33.93 -1.83
N SER A 99 9.31 34.13 -2.58
CA SER A 99 9.27 34.67 -3.96
C SER A 99 8.41 33.82 -4.91
N ILE A 100 8.45 32.49 -4.76
CA ILE A 100 7.67 31.55 -5.58
C ILE A 100 6.20 31.57 -5.17
N VAL A 101 5.92 31.65 -3.85
CA VAL A 101 4.55 31.76 -3.33
C VAL A 101 3.87 33.03 -3.85
N VAL A 102 4.54 34.18 -3.73
CA VAL A 102 4.05 35.47 -4.24
C VAL A 102 3.90 35.46 -5.77
N GLY A 103 4.83 34.82 -6.48
CA GLY A 103 4.74 34.65 -7.93
C GLY A 103 3.49 33.88 -8.35
N HIS A 104 3.13 32.80 -7.64
CA HIS A 104 1.89 32.06 -7.90
C HIS A 104 0.64 32.86 -7.54
N GLU A 105 0.62 33.56 -6.41
CA GLU A 105 -0.54 34.38 -6.00
C GLU A 105 -0.86 35.48 -7.01
N LYS A 106 0.15 36.06 -7.68
CA LYS A 106 -0.04 37.08 -8.72
C LYS A 106 -0.51 36.52 -10.08
N ALA A 107 -0.31 35.23 -10.31
CA ALA A 107 -0.65 34.57 -11.58
C ALA A 107 -2.09 34.01 -11.61
N LEU A 108 -2.72 33.88 -10.44
CA LEU A 108 -4.14 33.54 -10.25
C LEU A 108 -5.01 34.79 -10.32
#